data_AF-J9FV50-F1
#
_entry.id   AF-J9FV50-F1
#
_cell.length_a   1.000
_cell.length_b   1.000
_cell.length_c   1.000
_cell.angle_alpha   90.00
_cell.angle_beta   90.00
_cell.angle_gamma   90.00
#
_symmetry.space_group_name_H-M   'P 1'
#
loop_
_entity.id
_entity.type
_entity.pdbx_description
1 polymer ?
#
loop_
_entity_poly.entity_id
_entity_poly.type
_entity_poly.pdbx_seq_one_letter_code
_entity_poly.pdbx_strand_id
1 'polypeptide(L)'
;MVQDRGAVYELVEEKATINSLQYRYTINGAVQYVFYGLSRKKLYGEGEVVKFLEGYSVDKDDRVGQFPLAEGTRDFTLSFDGLSPSTIYYLYVLGAPNKDVTYGNYQEKVVSTAAFESKHDLVMTVSANPANQFTVILPFGNVVQGTINWGDGSSELVASGIEMIKHQYRVSKATNYTVRFSGIVESLSPEAYAPLSHMQNTLVAITQWGVTGLKHIDLGGFTSLSSIAPDTEGGFASVEHFGVDPYGGSFSDTNIERIPADFFKYAVRATSFDNTFSGCKKLKSIPKDLFKYTTNATSFSYTFAQCGQLQSIPSGLFDHTAQATSFRFAFAGCEQIKQLPAGLFAHTPQVRNFRGTFKGCKALQTVPADLFANCKYASWFGQDRWTDIEGGYQGGVFEGCSSLQTLPENLFAACTSAEDMSYAFKGCTALKVIPAGIFRHNNNLARIQGIFEGCTGLQSIPHALFDHNRGLTNVQSAFEECRNVTGESPYTTIEVNGKPVKAHLYERRLYPSEFTKLQYYASCFFGCKNLTDYNQMVWDDKTR
;
A
#
# COMPACT_ATOMS: atom_id res chain seq x y z
N MET A 1 22.10 56.34 3.62
CA MET A 1 22.56 54.94 3.46
C MET A 1 22.29 54.24 4.79
N VAL A 2 21.28 53.39 4.80
CA VAL A 2 20.79 52.67 6.00
C VAL A 2 21.80 51.56 6.30
N GLN A 3 22.22 51.45 7.57
CA GLN A 3 23.03 50.34 8.08
C GLN A 3 22.47 49.00 7.60
N ASP A 4 23.32 48.18 6.96
CA ASP A 4 23.06 46.76 6.79
C ASP A 4 22.87 46.15 8.19
N ARG A 5 21.61 45.96 8.57
CA ARG A 5 21.23 45.24 9.78
C ARG A 5 21.68 43.80 9.57
N GLY A 6 22.50 43.26 10.48
CA GLY A 6 22.96 41.87 10.43
C GLY A 6 21.81 40.85 10.33
N ALA A 7 22.16 39.57 10.22
CA ALA A 7 21.18 38.48 10.25
C ALA A 7 20.26 38.59 11.49
N VAL A 8 18.95 38.77 11.28
CA VAL A 8 17.94 38.83 12.35
C VAL A 8 16.90 37.75 12.09
N TYR A 9 16.62 36.97 13.13
CA TYR A 9 15.58 35.95 13.16
C TYR A 9 14.91 35.97 14.53
N GLU A 10 13.58 35.89 14.55
CA GLU A 10 12.76 36.02 15.76
C GLU A 10 11.77 34.87 15.82
N LEU A 11 11.71 34.18 16.96
CA LEU A 11 10.76 33.10 17.20
C LEU A 11 9.36 33.69 17.38
N VAL A 12 8.41 33.26 16.55
CA VAL A 12 7.03 33.80 16.54
C VAL A 12 5.97 32.77 16.93
N GLU A 13 6.27 31.48 16.82
CA GLU A 13 5.34 30.41 17.18
C GLU A 13 6.09 29.19 17.73
N GLU A 14 5.52 28.60 18.78
CA GLU A 14 6.06 27.41 19.44
C GLU A 14 4.93 26.42 19.64
N LYS A 15 5.18 25.17 19.30
CA LYS A 15 4.24 24.08 19.53
C LYS A 15 4.98 22.87 20.07
N ALA A 16 4.59 22.43 21.26
CA ALA A 16 5.08 21.21 21.86
C ALA A 16 3.94 20.18 21.90
N THR A 17 4.25 18.96 21.50
CA THR A 17 3.41 17.78 21.72
C THR A 17 4.13 16.81 22.66
N ILE A 18 3.51 15.66 22.92
CA ILE A 18 4.09 14.58 23.71
C ILE A 18 5.41 14.05 23.13
N ASN A 19 5.60 14.10 21.80
CA ASN A 19 6.76 13.51 21.13
C ASN A 19 7.33 14.37 20.01
N SER A 20 6.88 15.62 19.87
CA SER A 20 7.40 16.54 18.87
C SER A 20 7.48 17.96 19.38
N LEU A 21 8.39 18.73 18.76
CA LEU A 21 8.56 20.15 19.00
C LEU A 21 8.64 20.87 17.64
N GLN A 22 7.96 22.01 17.53
CA GLN A 22 7.94 22.82 16.33
C GLN A 22 8.13 24.31 16.68
N TYR A 23 8.99 24.99 15.92
CA TYR A 23 9.38 26.38 16.15
C TYR A 23 9.40 27.15 14.83
N ARG A 24 8.59 28.20 14.73
CA ARG A 24 8.54 29.06 13.54
C ARG A 24 9.23 30.39 13.81
N TYR A 25 10.13 30.77 12.91
CA TYR A 25 10.94 31.97 12.99
C TYR A 25 10.62 32.92 11.85
N THR A 26 10.43 34.21 12.12
CA THR A 26 10.48 35.26 11.08
C THR A 26 11.90 35.77 10.90
N ILE A 27 12.28 36.13 9.68
CA ILE A 27 13.65 36.55 9.35
C ILE A 27 13.68 37.86 8.54
N ASN A 28 14.83 38.54 8.59
CA ASN A 28 15.15 39.60 7.63
C ASN A 28 15.89 39.04 6.39
N GLY A 29 16.04 39.86 5.35
CA GLY A 29 16.68 39.45 4.08
C GLY A 29 18.18 39.12 4.18
N ALA A 30 18.81 39.32 5.35
CA ALA A 30 20.21 38.98 5.59
C ALA A 30 20.39 37.52 6.04
N VAL A 31 19.32 36.80 6.41
CA VAL A 31 19.37 35.36 6.73
C VAL A 31 19.12 34.57 5.44
N GLN A 32 20.15 33.89 4.94
CA GLN A 32 20.05 33.03 3.75
C GLN A 32 20.35 31.56 4.06
N TYR A 33 20.82 31.27 5.26
CA TYR A 33 21.16 29.93 5.72
C TYR A 33 20.77 29.76 7.18
N VAL A 34 20.34 28.55 7.56
CA VAL A 34 19.95 28.21 8.93
C VAL A 34 20.74 27.00 9.38
N PHE A 35 21.33 27.10 10.57
CA PHE A 35 21.88 25.97 11.32
C PHE A 35 21.02 25.76 12.56
N TYR A 36 20.78 24.49 12.92
CA TYR A 36 20.04 24.16 14.12
C TYR A 36 20.57 22.89 14.78
N GLY A 37 20.36 22.81 16.08
CA GLY A 37 20.70 21.63 16.88
C GLY A 37 19.75 21.49 18.06
N LEU A 38 19.24 20.29 18.30
CA LEU A 38 18.45 19.94 19.48
C LEU A 38 19.17 18.83 20.24
N SER A 39 19.51 19.07 21.51
CA SER A 39 20.19 18.09 22.36
C SER A 39 19.46 17.85 23.68
N ARG A 40 19.57 16.65 24.23
CA ARG A 40 19.15 16.37 25.63
C ARG A 40 20.16 16.92 26.64
N LYS A 41 21.37 17.21 26.21
CA LYS A 41 22.46 17.74 27.04
C LYS A 41 22.63 19.22 26.76
N LYS A 42 22.79 19.99 27.84
CA LYS A 42 23.20 21.39 27.72
C LYS A 42 24.65 21.45 27.27
N LEU A 43 24.94 22.25 26.25
CA LEU A 43 26.30 22.57 25.83
C LEU A 43 26.85 23.74 26.64
N TYR A 44 28.14 23.70 26.95
CA TYR A 44 28.80 24.69 27.80
C TYR A 44 29.90 25.41 27.02
N GLY A 45 29.56 26.58 26.49
CA GLY A 45 30.50 27.50 25.83
C GLY A 45 30.32 27.57 24.32
N GLU A 46 30.70 28.73 23.76
CA GLU A 46 30.48 29.08 22.35
C GLU A 46 31.14 28.08 21.39
N GLY A 47 32.35 27.60 21.70
CA GLY A 47 33.05 26.64 20.85
C GLY A 47 32.38 25.26 20.78
N GLU A 48 31.65 24.82 21.81
CA GLU A 48 30.89 23.58 21.77
C GLU A 48 29.64 23.73 20.90
N VAL A 49 28.95 24.87 21.01
CA VAL A 49 27.75 25.16 20.21
C VAL A 49 28.10 25.30 18.73
N VAL A 50 29.19 25.98 18.38
CA VAL A 50 29.64 26.11 16.98
C VAL A 50 29.89 24.73 16.37
N LYS A 51 30.68 23.87 17.05
CA LYS A 51 30.91 22.49 16.57
C LYS A 51 29.60 21.71 16.46
N PHE A 52 28.71 21.85 17.44
CA PHE A 52 27.41 21.18 17.38
C PHE A 52 26.61 21.60 16.16
N LEU A 53 26.52 22.90 15.87
CA LEU A 53 25.83 23.44 14.69
C LEU A 53 26.52 23.08 13.36
N GLU A 54 27.82 22.82 13.37
CA GLU A 54 28.59 22.30 12.24
C GLU A 54 28.39 20.79 11.98
N GLY A 55 27.63 20.09 12.84
CA GLY A 55 27.31 18.67 12.67
C GLY A 55 27.93 17.74 13.72
N TYR A 56 28.73 18.24 14.66
CA TYR A 56 29.39 17.40 15.67
C TYR A 56 28.43 17.09 16.84
N SER A 57 27.68 16.00 16.72
CA SER A 57 26.79 15.49 17.77
C SER A 57 27.55 15.03 19.03
N VAL A 58 26.97 15.32 20.21
CA VAL A 58 27.50 14.97 21.54
C VAL A 58 26.70 13.87 22.24
N ASP A 59 25.53 13.52 21.71
CA ASP A 59 24.65 12.46 22.16
C ASP A 59 23.96 11.79 20.97
N LYS A 60 23.76 10.47 21.04
CA LYS A 60 23.09 9.68 19.98
C LYS A 60 21.68 10.18 19.64
N ASP A 61 21.02 10.87 20.58
CA ASP A 61 19.67 11.40 20.41
C ASP A 61 19.65 12.85 19.90
N ASP A 62 20.80 13.46 19.61
CA ASP A 62 20.84 14.81 19.08
C ASP A 62 20.20 14.89 17.68
N ARG A 63 19.63 16.06 17.37
CA ARG A 63 19.11 16.40 16.04
C ARG A 63 19.78 17.67 15.56
N VAL A 64 20.79 17.51 14.70
CA VAL A 64 21.51 18.62 14.09
C VAL A 64 21.20 18.68 12.61
N GLY A 65 21.06 19.87 12.06
CA GLY A 65 20.94 20.05 10.63
C GLY A 65 21.15 21.49 10.20
N GLN A 66 21.18 21.67 8.89
CA GLN A 66 21.35 22.96 8.26
C GLN A 66 20.69 22.97 6.89
N PHE A 67 20.21 24.14 6.44
CA PHE A 67 19.61 24.28 5.12
C PHE A 67 19.68 25.72 4.60
N PRO A 68 19.76 25.89 3.26
CA PRO A 68 19.63 27.20 2.64
C PRO A 68 18.17 27.65 2.62
N LEU A 69 17.96 28.96 2.61
CA LEU A 69 16.66 29.58 2.40
C LEU A 69 16.57 30.11 0.97
N ALA A 70 15.40 29.95 0.34
CA ALA A 70 15.17 30.50 -1.00
C ALA A 70 15.09 32.03 -0.95
N GLU A 71 15.44 32.70 -2.05
CA GLU A 71 15.35 34.15 -2.16
C GLU A 71 13.91 34.63 -1.90
N GLY A 72 13.76 35.68 -1.09
CA GLY A 72 12.45 36.23 -0.71
C GLY A 72 11.74 35.51 0.44
N THR A 73 12.34 34.46 1.02
CA THR A 73 11.82 33.80 2.23
C THR A 73 11.73 34.79 3.39
N ARG A 74 10.63 34.74 4.15
CA ARG A 74 10.37 35.63 5.30
C ARG A 74 10.25 34.90 6.63
N ASP A 75 10.11 33.59 6.60
CA ASP A 75 10.09 32.74 7.77
C ASP A 75 10.62 31.33 7.46
N PHE A 76 10.94 30.58 8.51
CA PHE A 76 11.22 29.16 8.41
C PHE A 76 10.66 28.44 9.64
N THR A 77 10.48 27.12 9.54
CA THR A 77 10.00 26.28 10.65
C THR A 77 10.94 25.11 10.89
N LEU A 78 11.36 24.93 12.14
CA LEU A 78 12.07 23.74 12.59
C LEU A 78 11.05 22.77 13.20
N SER A 79 11.09 21.51 12.78
CA SER A 79 10.20 20.46 13.29
C SER A 79 11.03 19.25 13.72
N PHE A 80 10.79 18.78 14.94
CA PHE A 80 11.50 17.66 15.55
C PHE A 80 10.47 16.64 16.01
N ASP A 81 10.45 15.46 15.38
CA ASP A 81 9.54 14.37 15.71
C ASP A 81 10.28 13.20 16.38
N GLY A 82 9.52 12.31 17.03
CA GLY A 82 10.07 11.11 17.68
C GLY A 82 10.91 11.41 18.92
N LEU A 83 10.62 12.51 19.62
CA LEU A 83 11.25 12.90 20.87
C LEU A 83 10.65 12.13 22.05
N SER A 84 11.42 11.98 23.13
CA SER A 84 10.94 11.37 24.36
C SER A 84 9.93 12.29 25.07
N PRO A 85 8.82 11.77 25.61
CA PRO A 85 7.86 12.53 26.41
C PRO A 85 8.42 13.06 27.72
N SER A 86 7.81 14.10 28.29
CA SER A 86 8.23 14.77 29.54
C SER A 86 9.74 15.08 29.59
N THR A 87 10.37 15.31 28.44
CA THR A 87 11.83 15.40 28.33
C THR A 87 12.24 16.82 27.98
N ILE A 88 13.22 17.33 28.72
CA ILE A 88 13.84 18.63 28.45
C ILE A 88 14.91 18.46 27.37
N TYR A 89 14.90 19.39 26.42
CA TYR A 89 15.90 19.55 25.37
C TYR A 89 16.42 20.99 25.35
N TYR A 90 17.57 21.17 24.72
CA TYR A 90 18.23 22.44 24.47
C TYR A 90 18.30 22.66 22.96
N LEU A 91 17.56 23.65 22.48
CA LEU A 91 17.52 24.05 21.08
C LEU A 91 18.51 25.19 20.85
N TYR A 92 19.34 25.03 19.83
CA TYR A 92 20.29 26.01 19.34
C TYR A 92 19.93 26.34 17.89
N VAL A 93 19.78 27.63 17.56
CA VAL A 93 19.47 28.09 16.19
C VAL A 93 20.40 29.24 15.81
N LEU A 94 20.95 29.20 14.61
CA LEU A 94 21.76 30.27 14.03
C LEU A 94 21.25 30.58 12.62
N GLY A 95 20.71 31.79 12.45
CA GLY A 95 20.46 32.38 11.14
C GLY A 95 21.72 33.08 10.62
N ALA A 96 22.17 32.70 9.44
CA ALA A 96 23.43 33.15 8.85
C ALA A 96 23.25 33.71 7.43
N PRO A 97 24.14 34.61 6.97
CA PRO A 97 24.09 35.14 5.61
C PRO A 97 24.53 34.14 4.55
N ASN A 98 25.27 33.09 4.91
CA ASN A 98 25.65 31.98 4.03
C ASN A 98 26.13 30.77 4.86
N LYS A 99 26.45 29.67 4.18
CA LYS A 99 26.89 28.41 4.79
C LYS A 99 28.25 28.44 5.49
N ASP A 100 29.08 29.46 5.24
CA ASP A 100 30.45 29.53 5.78
C ASP A 100 30.49 30.31 7.10
N VAL A 101 29.36 30.90 7.51
CA VAL A 101 29.22 31.64 8.78
C VAL A 101 28.53 30.76 9.81
N THR A 102 29.32 29.87 10.43
CA THR A 102 28.89 28.91 11.46
C THR A 102 29.04 29.44 12.90
N TYR A 103 29.59 30.66 13.04
CA TYR A 103 29.83 31.35 14.30
C TYR A 103 29.07 32.68 14.35
N GLY A 104 28.63 33.09 15.54
CA GLY A 104 27.86 34.33 15.73
C GLY A 104 26.79 34.20 16.82
N ASN A 105 25.90 35.20 16.88
CA ASN A 105 24.81 35.24 17.86
C ASN A 105 23.75 34.16 17.54
N TYR A 106 23.93 32.97 18.10
CA TYR A 106 22.92 31.91 18.11
C TYR A 106 21.88 32.18 19.20
N GLN A 107 20.67 31.66 19.01
CA GLN A 107 19.65 31.57 20.04
C GLN A 107 19.73 30.22 20.73
N GLU A 108 19.92 30.20 22.06
CA GLU A 108 19.69 29.03 22.91
C GLU A 108 18.29 29.11 23.53
N LYS A 109 17.57 27.99 23.53
CA LYS A 109 16.27 27.88 24.18
C LYS A 109 16.13 26.51 24.87
N VAL A 110 15.75 26.54 26.14
CA VAL A 110 15.33 25.33 26.88
C VAL A 110 13.89 25.04 26.52
N VAL A 111 13.62 23.81 26.09
CA VAL A 111 12.32 23.38 25.59
C VAL A 111 11.97 22.00 26.14
N SER A 112 10.69 21.64 26.19
CA SER A 112 10.27 20.33 26.70
C SER A 112 9.07 19.79 25.94
N THR A 113 9.06 18.48 25.73
CA THR A 113 7.86 17.76 25.29
C THR A 113 6.82 17.70 26.41
N ALA A 114 5.54 17.55 26.04
CA ALA A 114 4.44 17.46 26.99
C ALA A 114 4.51 16.17 27.85
N ALA A 115 3.72 16.12 28.92
CA ALA A 115 3.60 14.93 29.78
C ALA A 115 2.54 13.94 29.29
N PHE A 116 2.70 12.65 29.64
CA PHE A 116 1.69 11.63 29.36
C PHE A 116 0.37 11.95 30.05
N GLU A 117 -0.72 11.75 29.32
CA GLU A 117 -2.11 11.84 29.77
C GLU A 117 -2.80 10.56 29.32
N SER A 118 -3.94 10.22 29.92
CA SER A 118 -4.65 8.97 29.61
C SER A 118 -5.09 8.84 28.14
N LYS A 119 -5.19 9.94 27.39
CA LYS A 119 -5.45 9.94 25.94
C LYS A 119 -4.24 9.48 25.10
N HIS A 120 -3.05 9.55 25.68
CA HIS A 120 -1.79 9.11 25.05
C HIS A 120 -1.50 7.62 25.31
N ASP A 121 -2.29 6.94 26.15
CA ASP A 121 -2.16 5.51 26.41
C ASP A 121 -2.52 4.68 25.17
N LEU A 122 -1.86 3.54 25.00
CA LEU A 122 -2.39 2.45 24.18
C LEU A 122 -3.39 1.66 25.04
N VAL A 123 -4.64 1.55 24.58
CA VAL A 123 -5.70 0.85 25.31
C VAL A 123 -6.24 -0.29 24.46
N MET A 124 -6.26 -1.49 25.04
CA MET A 124 -6.65 -2.72 24.38
C MET A 124 -7.68 -3.47 25.20
N THR A 125 -8.60 -4.14 24.53
CA THR A 125 -9.41 -5.21 25.13
C THR A 125 -8.75 -6.55 24.84
N VAL A 126 -8.41 -7.27 25.90
CA VAL A 126 -7.82 -8.62 25.82
C VAL A 126 -8.79 -9.63 26.44
N SER A 127 -8.76 -10.88 25.97
CA SER A 127 -9.51 -11.97 26.57
C SER A 127 -8.58 -12.94 27.29
N ALA A 128 -8.88 -13.22 28.56
CA ALA A 128 -8.37 -14.38 29.28
C ALA A 128 -9.40 -15.51 29.16
N ASN A 129 -9.04 -16.64 28.55
CA ASN A 129 -9.96 -17.72 28.25
C ASN A 129 -9.25 -19.10 28.25
N PRO A 130 -10.00 -20.22 28.18
CA PRO A 130 -9.39 -21.55 28.19
C PRO A 130 -8.38 -21.80 27.06
N ALA A 131 -8.56 -21.20 25.88
CA ALA A 131 -7.68 -21.40 24.73
C ALA A 131 -6.30 -20.75 24.92
N ASN A 132 -6.20 -19.74 25.80
CA ASN A 132 -4.93 -19.16 26.23
C ASN A 132 -4.55 -19.45 27.67
N GLN A 133 -5.15 -20.48 28.28
CA GLN A 133 -4.88 -20.87 29.66
C GLN A 133 -5.02 -19.69 30.65
N PHE A 134 -5.92 -18.76 30.33
CA PHE A 134 -6.15 -17.50 31.06
C PHE A 134 -4.90 -16.62 31.22
N THR A 135 -3.92 -16.79 30.33
CA THR A 135 -2.68 -16.01 30.29
C THR A 135 -2.68 -15.16 29.01
N VAL A 136 -2.64 -13.84 29.20
CA VAL A 136 -2.54 -12.87 28.11
C VAL A 136 -1.08 -12.56 27.87
N ILE A 137 -0.65 -12.60 26.62
CA ILE A 137 0.65 -12.10 26.17
C ILE A 137 0.36 -10.85 25.33
N LEU A 138 0.96 -9.72 25.69
CA LEU A 138 0.79 -8.49 24.91
C LEU A 138 1.69 -8.53 23.67
N PRO A 139 1.22 -8.02 22.52
CA PRO A 139 1.98 -8.04 21.28
C PRO A 139 3.01 -6.90 21.25
N PHE A 140 3.79 -6.72 22.30
CA PHE A 140 4.77 -5.64 22.39
C PHE A 140 6.14 -6.14 21.93
N GLY A 141 6.68 -5.54 20.88
CA GLY A 141 8.01 -5.84 20.37
C GLY A 141 8.96 -4.64 20.51
N ASN A 142 10.27 -4.93 20.43
CA ASN A 142 11.34 -3.92 20.45
C ASN A 142 11.37 -3.10 21.76
N VAL A 143 11.56 -1.79 21.66
CA VAL A 143 11.70 -0.88 22.80
C VAL A 143 10.36 -0.74 23.50
N VAL A 144 10.29 -1.24 24.74
CA VAL A 144 9.14 -1.08 25.64
C VAL A 144 9.60 -0.47 26.96
N GLN A 145 9.02 0.67 27.32
CA GLN A 145 9.26 1.32 28.59
C GLN A 145 8.00 2.06 29.03
N GLY A 146 7.44 1.70 30.18
CA GLY A 146 6.21 2.31 30.65
C GLY A 146 5.54 1.53 31.77
N THR A 147 4.28 1.84 32.01
CA THR A 147 3.45 1.14 33.00
C THR A 147 2.29 0.45 32.29
N ILE A 148 2.08 -0.81 32.64
CA ILE A 148 0.92 -1.59 32.20
C ILE A 148 -0.06 -1.66 33.37
N ASN A 149 -1.31 -1.30 33.13
CA ASN A 149 -2.43 -1.63 34.00
C ASN A 149 -3.23 -2.75 33.33
N TRP A 150 -3.30 -3.91 33.98
CA TRP A 150 -3.89 -5.12 33.43
C TRP A 150 -5.43 -5.15 33.52
N GLY A 151 -6.04 -4.15 34.16
CA GLY A 151 -7.50 -4.02 34.24
C GLY A 151 -8.16 -4.93 35.29
N ASP A 152 -7.40 -5.74 36.01
CA ASP A 152 -7.85 -6.55 37.16
C ASP A 152 -7.45 -5.94 38.52
N GLY A 153 -6.99 -4.70 38.51
CA GLY A 153 -6.46 -3.98 39.67
C GLY A 153 -4.95 -4.13 39.86
N SER A 154 -4.28 -4.98 39.07
CA SER A 154 -2.82 -5.08 39.05
C SER A 154 -2.19 -4.14 38.03
N SER A 155 -0.98 -3.69 38.33
CA SER A 155 -0.15 -2.87 37.44
C SER A 155 1.31 -3.22 37.60
N GLU A 156 2.09 -3.08 36.55
CA GLU A 156 3.53 -3.29 36.59
C GLU A 156 4.29 -2.25 35.77
N LEU A 157 5.51 -1.95 36.21
CA LEU A 157 6.46 -1.14 35.47
C LEU A 157 7.27 -2.06 34.56
N VAL A 158 7.27 -1.77 33.26
CA VAL A 158 8.12 -2.45 32.28
C VAL A 158 9.23 -1.50 31.85
N ALA A 159 10.46 -2.00 31.86
CA ALA A 159 11.65 -1.32 31.38
C ALA A 159 12.43 -2.32 30.52
N SER A 160 13.16 -1.84 29.52
CA SER A 160 13.75 -2.68 28.46
C SER A 160 14.52 -3.89 29.01
N GLY A 161 14.10 -5.07 28.55
CA GLY A 161 14.67 -6.39 28.81
C GLY A 161 13.84 -7.37 27.99
N ILE A 162 14.47 -8.34 27.34
CA ILE A 162 13.87 -9.19 26.29
C ILE A 162 12.97 -10.28 26.91
N GLU A 163 12.05 -9.90 27.79
CA GLU A 163 11.08 -10.80 28.41
C GLU A 163 9.70 -10.60 27.80
N MET A 164 9.05 -11.72 27.49
CA MET A 164 7.66 -11.74 27.02
C MET A 164 6.73 -11.17 28.08
N ILE A 165 6.10 -10.03 27.76
CA ILE A 165 5.16 -9.33 28.65
C ILE A 165 3.86 -10.13 28.70
N LYS A 166 3.60 -10.76 29.85
CA LYS A 166 2.44 -11.63 30.06
C LYS A 166 1.81 -11.46 31.43
N HIS A 167 0.52 -11.75 31.52
CA HIS A 167 -0.22 -11.74 32.77
C HIS A 167 -1.20 -12.89 32.85
N GLN A 168 -1.21 -13.58 33.99
CA GLN A 168 -2.14 -14.66 34.28
C GLN A 168 -3.30 -14.14 35.13
N TYR A 169 -4.50 -14.16 34.56
CA TYR A 169 -5.70 -13.72 35.25
C TYR A 169 -6.27 -14.83 36.14
N ARG A 170 -6.69 -14.46 37.35
CA ARG A 170 -7.31 -15.38 38.31
C ARG A 170 -8.81 -15.55 38.03
N VAL A 171 -9.14 -16.18 36.92
CA VAL A 171 -10.53 -16.45 36.49
C VAL A 171 -10.70 -17.88 35.99
N SER A 172 -11.94 -18.37 35.97
CA SER A 172 -12.31 -19.71 35.50
C SER A 172 -13.21 -19.72 34.26
N LYS A 173 -13.61 -18.55 33.78
CA LYS A 173 -14.46 -18.36 32.59
C LYS A 173 -13.85 -17.30 31.69
N ALA A 174 -14.13 -17.40 30.39
CA ALA A 174 -13.71 -16.40 29.41
C ALA A 174 -14.13 -15.00 29.87
N THR A 175 -13.17 -14.12 30.06
CA THR A 175 -13.37 -12.78 30.61
C THR A 175 -12.53 -11.79 29.82
N ASN A 176 -13.12 -10.63 29.50
CA ASN A 176 -12.42 -9.55 28.81
C ASN A 176 -11.93 -8.51 29.82
N TYR A 177 -10.72 -8.03 29.61
CA TYR A 177 -10.09 -6.99 30.42
C TYR A 177 -9.67 -5.81 29.55
N THR A 178 -9.71 -4.62 30.13
CA THR A 178 -9.15 -3.41 29.51
C THR A 178 -7.73 -3.23 30.01
N VAL A 179 -6.76 -3.48 29.14
CA VAL A 179 -5.34 -3.25 29.42
C VAL A 179 -4.99 -1.84 28.94
N ARG A 180 -4.33 -1.07 29.80
CA ARG A 180 -3.81 0.27 29.46
C ARG A 180 -2.29 0.25 29.56
N PHE A 181 -1.63 0.75 28.53
CA PHE A 181 -0.19 0.96 28.52
C PHE A 181 0.11 2.46 28.40
N SER A 182 0.78 3.00 29.41
CA SER A 182 1.28 4.38 29.43
C SER A 182 2.80 4.35 29.30
N GLY A 183 3.32 4.75 28.14
CA GLY A 183 4.76 4.78 27.89
C GLY A 183 5.11 4.64 26.41
N ILE A 184 6.34 4.19 26.16
CA ILE A 184 6.90 3.99 24.82
C ILE A 184 6.81 2.52 24.46
N VAL A 185 6.18 2.21 23.33
CA VAL A 185 6.26 0.93 22.62
C VAL A 185 6.41 1.22 21.14
N GLU A 186 7.53 0.79 20.55
CA GLU A 186 7.86 1.10 19.15
C GLU A 186 7.29 0.10 18.15
N SER A 187 6.92 -1.11 18.60
CA SER A 187 6.35 -2.15 17.74
C SER A 187 5.20 -2.87 18.41
N LEU A 188 4.11 -3.04 17.65
CA LEU A 188 3.12 -4.06 17.95
C LEU A 188 3.33 -5.23 17.01
N SER A 189 3.76 -6.39 17.51
CA SER A 189 4.07 -7.56 16.69
C SER A 189 3.88 -8.86 17.47
N PRO A 190 3.71 -10.02 16.81
CA PRO A 190 3.77 -11.29 17.50
C PRO A 190 5.12 -11.43 18.22
N GLU A 191 5.10 -11.92 19.45
CA GLU A 191 6.33 -12.24 20.17
C GLU A 191 6.94 -13.51 19.57
N ALA A 192 8.24 -13.49 19.23
CA ALA A 192 8.89 -14.52 18.41
C ALA A 192 8.77 -15.96 18.98
N TYR A 193 8.59 -16.09 20.30
CA TYR A 193 8.47 -17.37 21.00
C TYR A 193 7.06 -17.64 21.57
N ALA A 194 6.09 -16.75 21.33
CA ALA A 194 4.73 -16.95 21.81
C ALA A 194 4.01 -18.04 21.01
N PRO A 195 3.31 -18.99 21.67
CA PRO A 195 2.45 -19.94 20.97
C PRO A 195 1.39 -19.22 20.13
N LEU A 196 1.25 -19.61 18.86
CA LEU A 196 0.30 -19.01 17.92
C LEU A 196 -1.14 -18.99 18.47
N SER A 197 -1.53 -20.03 19.21
CA SER A 197 -2.83 -20.14 19.87
C SER A 197 -3.07 -19.05 20.92
N HIS A 198 -2.02 -18.56 21.60
CA HIS A 198 -2.14 -17.45 22.52
C HIS A 198 -2.44 -16.16 21.77
N MET A 199 -1.73 -15.87 20.68
CA MET A 199 -1.92 -14.63 19.92
C MET A 199 -3.31 -14.58 19.27
N GLN A 200 -3.75 -15.69 18.67
CA GLN A 200 -5.05 -15.81 18.00
C GLN A 200 -6.26 -15.63 18.93
N ASN A 201 -6.11 -15.86 20.24
CA ASN A 201 -7.21 -15.87 21.21
C ASN A 201 -7.13 -14.77 22.27
N THR A 202 -6.22 -13.80 22.11
CA THR A 202 -5.91 -12.80 23.15
C THR A 202 -6.43 -11.41 22.82
N LEU A 203 -5.96 -10.78 21.74
CA LEU A 203 -6.32 -9.40 21.42
C LEU A 203 -7.71 -9.35 20.77
N VAL A 204 -8.67 -8.69 21.40
CA VAL A 204 -10.06 -8.59 20.92
C VAL A 204 -10.31 -7.24 20.25
N ALA A 205 -9.79 -6.16 20.85
CA ALA A 205 -9.93 -4.82 20.30
C ALA A 205 -8.75 -3.92 20.67
N ILE A 206 -8.44 -2.96 19.81
CA ILE A 206 -7.66 -1.77 20.17
C ILE A 206 -8.64 -0.61 20.28
N THR A 207 -8.81 -0.07 21.49
CA THR A 207 -9.81 0.96 21.78
C THR A 207 -9.23 2.37 21.83
N GLN A 208 -7.90 2.49 21.87
CA GLN A 208 -7.18 3.76 21.74
C GLN A 208 -5.73 3.46 21.34
N TRP A 209 -5.18 4.21 20.38
CA TRP A 209 -3.78 4.07 19.96
C TRP A 209 -2.80 4.91 20.78
N GLY A 210 -3.24 6.09 21.22
CA GLY A 210 -2.41 7.01 21.98
C GLY A 210 -1.19 7.49 21.19
N VAL A 211 -0.11 7.83 21.91
CA VAL A 211 1.16 8.26 21.31
C VAL A 211 2.31 7.53 22.00
N THR A 212 2.50 6.27 21.61
CA THR A 212 3.51 5.40 22.23
C THR A 212 4.81 5.33 21.44
N GLY A 213 4.94 6.07 20.34
CA GLY A 213 6.13 6.03 19.49
C GLY A 213 6.16 4.86 18.50
N LEU A 214 5.00 4.33 18.11
CA LEU A 214 4.90 3.24 17.14
C LEU A 214 5.62 3.58 15.83
N LYS A 215 6.44 2.63 15.40
CA LYS A 215 7.12 2.62 14.10
C LYS A 215 6.68 1.42 13.26
N HIS A 216 6.32 0.32 13.93
CA HIS A 216 5.89 -0.91 13.28
C HIS A 216 4.60 -1.47 13.89
N ILE A 217 3.71 -1.94 13.04
CA ILE A 217 2.47 -2.61 13.45
C ILE A 217 2.32 -3.85 12.57
N ASP A 218 2.37 -5.01 13.19
CA ASP A 218 2.10 -6.31 12.63
C ASP A 218 1.16 -7.06 13.58
N LEU A 219 -0.14 -6.88 13.39
CA LEU A 219 -1.18 -7.64 14.07
C LEU A 219 -1.83 -8.63 13.10
N GLY A 220 -1.09 -9.03 12.06
CA GLY A 220 -1.48 -10.09 11.15
C GLY A 220 -1.74 -11.40 11.89
N GLY A 221 -2.85 -12.07 11.58
CA GLY A 221 -3.20 -13.37 12.15
C GLY A 221 -3.77 -13.32 13.59
N PHE A 222 -3.99 -12.15 14.18
CA PHE A 222 -4.72 -12.03 15.44
C PHE A 222 -6.22 -12.22 15.19
N THR A 223 -6.64 -13.46 15.02
CA THR A 223 -7.99 -13.81 14.56
C THR A 223 -9.10 -13.41 15.53
N SER A 224 -8.81 -13.10 16.80
CA SER A 224 -9.80 -12.52 17.73
C SER A 224 -9.98 -11.00 17.60
N LEU A 225 -9.05 -10.29 16.95
CA LEU A 225 -9.10 -8.84 16.80
C LEU A 225 -10.26 -8.49 15.85
N SER A 226 -11.29 -7.85 16.38
CA SER A 226 -12.54 -7.56 15.66
C SER A 226 -12.91 -6.08 15.60
N SER A 227 -12.26 -5.26 16.41
CA SER A 227 -12.48 -3.81 16.45
C SER A 227 -11.19 -3.04 16.67
N ILE A 228 -11.03 -1.97 15.90
CA ILE A 228 -9.93 -1.00 16.04
C ILE A 228 -10.55 0.40 16.17
N ALA A 229 -9.95 1.25 17.00
CA ALA A 229 -10.33 2.64 17.19
C ALA A 229 -9.66 3.56 16.16
N PRO A 230 -10.24 4.75 15.88
CA PRO A 230 -9.55 5.77 15.09
C PRO A 230 -8.25 6.21 15.77
N ASP A 231 -7.26 6.65 14.99
CA ASP A 231 -6.09 7.35 15.51
C ASP A 231 -6.45 8.82 15.77
N THR A 232 -6.66 9.19 17.03
CA THR A 232 -7.08 10.56 17.41
C THR A 232 -5.91 11.46 17.77
N GLU A 233 -4.82 10.89 18.29
CA GLU A 233 -3.67 11.61 18.85
C GLU A 233 -2.41 11.54 17.99
N GLY A 234 -2.43 10.80 16.87
CA GLY A 234 -1.29 10.67 15.97
C GLY A 234 -0.34 9.55 16.34
N GLY A 235 -0.87 8.44 16.86
CA GLY A 235 -0.13 7.23 17.15
C GLY A 235 0.59 6.65 15.92
N PHE A 236 0.11 6.96 14.72
CA PHE A 236 0.70 6.48 13.47
C PHE A 236 1.71 7.44 12.81
N ALA A 237 2.02 8.59 13.44
CA ALA A 237 2.85 9.63 12.83
C ALA A 237 4.25 9.16 12.38
N SER A 238 4.80 8.14 13.05
CA SER A 238 6.13 7.58 12.75
C SER A 238 6.09 6.23 12.02
N VAL A 239 4.90 5.72 11.67
CA VAL A 239 4.76 4.43 10.98
C VAL A 239 5.03 4.61 9.49
N GLU A 240 6.02 3.90 8.97
CA GLU A 240 6.45 4.00 7.56
C GLU A 240 5.74 2.98 6.66
N HIS A 241 5.29 1.86 7.23
CA HIS A 241 4.60 0.80 6.49
C HIS A 241 3.49 0.18 7.35
N PHE A 242 2.31 -0.01 6.75
CA PHE A 242 1.22 -0.82 7.30
C PHE A 242 1.20 -2.25 6.72
N GLY A 243 2.35 -2.65 6.18
CA GLY A 243 2.61 -3.92 5.53
C GLY A 243 3.49 -3.74 4.30
N VAL A 244 4.21 -4.78 3.92
CA VAL A 244 5.13 -4.80 2.78
C VAL A 244 5.04 -6.18 2.15
N ASP A 245 4.67 -6.30 0.87
CA ASP A 245 4.68 -7.59 0.17
C ASP A 245 6.12 -8.13 0.06
N PRO A 246 6.41 -9.41 0.38
CA PRO A 246 5.50 -10.50 0.74
C PRO A 246 5.36 -10.76 2.26
N TYR A 247 5.85 -9.86 3.12
CA TYR A 247 6.00 -10.07 4.57
C TYR A 247 4.70 -9.97 5.39
N GLY A 248 3.57 -9.59 4.78
CA GLY A 248 2.27 -9.48 5.44
C GLY A 248 1.87 -8.03 5.74
N GLY A 249 0.71 -7.85 6.38
CA GLY A 249 0.12 -6.54 6.65
C GLY A 249 -0.39 -6.38 8.06
N SER A 250 -0.45 -5.13 8.53
CA SER A 250 -0.69 -4.79 9.94
C SER A 250 -1.95 -5.39 10.55
N PHE A 251 -2.97 -5.70 9.75
CA PHE A 251 -4.22 -6.30 10.21
C PHE A 251 -4.67 -7.47 9.34
N SER A 252 -3.74 -8.12 8.63
CA SER A 252 -4.09 -9.23 7.75
C SER A 252 -4.69 -10.41 8.53
N ASP A 253 -5.66 -11.12 7.96
CA ASP A 253 -6.33 -12.29 8.56
C ASP A 253 -6.92 -12.04 9.97
N THR A 254 -7.30 -10.79 10.27
CA THR A 254 -8.05 -10.43 11.48
C THR A 254 -9.56 -10.52 11.25
N ASN A 255 -10.35 -10.42 12.32
CA ASN A 255 -11.82 -10.40 12.28
C ASN A 255 -12.39 -8.98 12.27
N ILE A 256 -11.61 -7.97 11.89
CA ILE A 256 -12.04 -6.55 11.86
C ILE A 256 -13.29 -6.40 10.99
N GLU A 257 -14.35 -5.83 11.57
CA GLU A 257 -15.64 -5.68 10.90
C GLU A 257 -15.81 -4.31 10.24
N ARG A 258 -15.12 -3.29 10.76
CA ARG A 258 -15.17 -1.91 10.30
C ARG A 258 -13.80 -1.24 10.43
N ILE A 259 -13.45 -0.41 9.46
CA ILE A 259 -12.33 0.52 9.56
C ILE A 259 -12.91 1.88 10.03
N PRO A 260 -12.37 2.48 11.10
CA PRO A 260 -12.79 3.81 11.54
C PRO A 260 -12.60 4.88 10.46
N ALA A 261 -13.44 5.92 10.48
CA ALA A 261 -13.16 7.12 9.70
C ALA A 261 -11.84 7.76 10.17
N ASP A 262 -11.12 8.41 9.26
CA ASP A 262 -9.84 9.09 9.54
C ASP A 262 -8.75 8.18 10.14
N PHE A 263 -8.86 6.85 9.99
CA PHE A 263 -7.93 5.90 10.62
C PHE A 263 -6.46 6.16 10.28
N PHE A 264 -6.14 6.56 9.04
CA PHE A 264 -4.79 6.90 8.61
C PHE A 264 -4.51 8.41 8.55
N LYS A 265 -5.31 9.24 9.24
CA LYS A 265 -5.17 10.71 9.21
C LYS A 265 -3.76 11.19 9.54
N TYR A 266 -3.11 10.56 10.51
CA TYR A 266 -1.78 10.93 10.96
C TYR A 266 -0.66 10.05 10.38
N ALA A 267 -0.98 9.05 9.57
CA ALA A 267 -0.01 8.16 8.91
C ALA A 267 0.69 8.83 7.70
N VAL A 268 1.16 10.06 7.87
CA VAL A 268 1.67 10.92 6.78
C VAL A 268 3.02 10.44 6.22
N ARG A 269 3.74 9.60 6.98
CA ARG A 269 5.00 8.97 6.55
C ARG A 269 4.82 7.60 5.89
N ALA A 270 3.59 7.05 5.90
CA ALA A 270 3.35 5.72 5.37
C ALA A 270 3.55 5.68 3.85
N THR A 271 4.42 4.77 3.41
CA THR A 271 4.75 4.55 1.99
C THR A 271 4.12 3.28 1.43
N SER A 272 3.72 2.34 2.29
CA SER A 272 3.13 1.07 1.86
C SER A 272 1.93 0.68 2.72
N PHE A 273 0.86 0.25 2.03
CA PHE A 273 -0.36 -0.34 2.59
C PHE A 273 -0.55 -1.77 2.11
N ASP A 274 0.55 -2.44 1.77
CA ASP A 274 0.49 -3.80 1.27
C ASP A 274 -0.11 -4.74 2.33
N ASN A 275 -0.99 -5.65 1.90
CA ASN A 275 -1.65 -6.64 2.75
C ASN A 275 -2.40 -6.09 3.99
N THR A 276 -2.51 -4.77 4.20
CA THR A 276 -2.92 -4.18 5.49
C THR A 276 -4.21 -4.75 6.06
N PHE A 277 -5.23 -4.95 5.23
CA PHE A 277 -6.51 -5.58 5.60
C PHE A 277 -6.78 -6.87 4.81
N SER A 278 -5.75 -7.48 4.22
CA SER A 278 -5.87 -8.75 3.49
C SER A 278 -6.51 -9.81 4.39
N GLY A 279 -7.44 -10.62 3.90
CA GLY A 279 -8.07 -11.68 4.68
C GLY A 279 -9.04 -11.22 5.78
N CYS A 280 -9.35 -9.92 5.89
CA CYS A 280 -10.39 -9.41 6.79
C CYS A 280 -11.79 -9.81 6.31
N LYS A 281 -12.15 -11.10 6.44
CA LYS A 281 -13.35 -11.71 5.85
C LYS A 281 -14.67 -11.14 6.36
N LYS A 282 -14.66 -10.41 7.48
CA LYS A 282 -15.84 -9.75 8.07
C LYS A 282 -15.97 -8.27 7.69
N LEU A 283 -14.97 -7.68 7.02
CA LEU A 283 -14.99 -6.28 6.61
C LEU A 283 -16.03 -6.07 5.51
N LYS A 284 -17.00 -5.18 5.75
CA LYS A 284 -18.13 -4.95 4.83
C LYS A 284 -18.01 -3.69 3.97
N SER A 285 -17.28 -2.69 4.46
CA SER A 285 -17.19 -1.37 3.85
C SER A 285 -15.85 -0.71 4.12
N ILE A 286 -15.41 0.15 3.19
CA ILE A 286 -14.23 0.99 3.31
C ILE A 286 -14.67 2.45 3.52
N PRO A 287 -14.09 3.21 4.46
CA PRO A 287 -14.31 4.65 4.56
C PRO A 287 -13.82 5.37 3.30
N LYS A 288 -14.62 6.29 2.74
CA LYS A 288 -14.26 6.98 1.47
C LYS A 288 -12.93 7.73 1.52
N ASP A 289 -12.62 8.33 2.68
CA ASP A 289 -11.44 9.19 2.87
C ASP A 289 -10.26 8.43 3.51
N LEU A 290 -10.28 7.09 3.49
CA LEU A 290 -9.30 6.26 4.22
C LEU A 290 -7.84 6.62 3.88
N PHE A 291 -7.53 6.89 2.60
CA PHE A 291 -6.18 7.22 2.12
C PHE A 291 -5.99 8.71 1.81
N LYS A 292 -6.87 9.59 2.32
CA LYS A 292 -6.85 11.03 2.02
C LYS A 292 -5.53 11.72 2.41
N TYR A 293 -4.91 11.28 3.50
CA TYR A 293 -3.72 11.91 4.07
C TYR A 293 -2.41 11.13 3.81
N THR A 294 -2.48 10.00 3.10
CA THR A 294 -1.36 9.09 2.88
C THR A 294 -0.69 9.38 1.53
N THR A 295 -0.26 10.62 1.31
CA THR A 295 0.19 11.13 -0.01
C THR A 295 1.50 10.52 -0.49
N ASN A 296 2.27 9.91 0.42
CA ASN A 296 3.53 9.24 0.14
C ASN A 296 3.36 7.75 -0.19
N ALA A 297 2.13 7.24 -0.19
CA ALA A 297 1.85 5.84 -0.48
C ALA A 297 2.22 5.47 -1.92
N THR A 298 3.10 4.49 -2.08
CA THR A 298 3.58 3.99 -3.37
C THR A 298 2.99 2.62 -3.73
N SER A 299 2.45 1.87 -2.76
CA SER A 299 1.90 0.53 -2.98
C SER A 299 0.66 0.23 -2.13
N PHE A 300 -0.31 -0.41 -2.78
CA PHE A 300 -1.57 -0.92 -2.22
C PHE A 300 -1.76 -2.41 -2.59
N SER A 301 -0.67 -3.15 -2.67
CA SER A 301 -0.70 -4.53 -3.12
C SER A 301 -1.42 -5.39 -2.07
N TYR A 302 -2.42 -6.17 -2.47
CA TYR A 302 -3.22 -7.01 -1.57
C TYR A 302 -3.96 -6.29 -0.42
N THR A 303 -4.03 -4.95 -0.39
CA THR A 303 -4.55 -4.20 0.76
C THR A 303 -5.91 -4.70 1.27
N PHE A 304 -6.84 -5.05 0.38
CA PHE A 304 -8.15 -5.61 0.70
C PHE A 304 -8.38 -6.99 0.07
N ALA A 305 -7.31 -7.72 -0.27
CA ALA A 305 -7.44 -9.07 -0.81
C ALA A 305 -8.23 -9.95 0.16
N GLN A 306 -9.04 -10.88 -0.35
CA GLN A 306 -9.85 -11.85 0.40
C GLN A 306 -10.81 -11.23 1.42
N CYS A 307 -11.15 -9.94 1.30
CA CYS A 307 -12.25 -9.30 2.03
C CYS A 307 -13.60 -9.73 1.42
N GLY A 308 -13.96 -11.02 1.57
CA GLY A 308 -15.08 -11.65 0.86
C GLY A 308 -16.46 -11.07 1.15
N GLN A 309 -16.62 -10.27 2.21
CA GLN A 309 -17.89 -9.57 2.54
C GLN A 309 -17.91 -8.10 2.10
N LEU A 310 -16.84 -7.58 1.49
CA LEU A 310 -16.76 -6.20 1.03
C LEU A 310 -17.76 -5.96 -0.11
N GLN A 311 -18.71 -5.05 0.09
CA GLN A 311 -19.85 -4.88 -0.81
C GLN A 311 -19.60 -3.86 -1.92
N SER A 312 -18.75 -2.87 -1.67
CA SER A 312 -18.50 -1.76 -2.59
C SER A 312 -17.15 -1.12 -2.32
N ILE A 313 -16.55 -0.56 -3.37
CA ILE A 313 -15.40 0.35 -3.27
C ILE A 313 -15.95 1.78 -3.29
N PRO A 314 -15.58 2.66 -2.34
CA PRO A 314 -15.97 4.07 -2.39
C PRO A 314 -15.40 4.79 -3.63
N SER A 315 -16.18 5.70 -4.21
CA SER A 315 -15.66 6.64 -5.21
C SER A 315 -14.57 7.52 -4.61
N GLY A 316 -13.49 7.75 -5.36
CA GLY A 316 -12.40 8.62 -4.94
C GLY A 316 -11.47 8.05 -3.87
N LEU A 317 -11.56 6.75 -3.56
CA LEU A 317 -10.73 6.10 -2.53
C LEU A 317 -9.22 6.35 -2.70
N PHE A 318 -8.76 6.51 -3.95
CA PHE A 318 -7.36 6.72 -4.32
C PHE A 318 -7.08 8.12 -4.90
N ASP A 319 -7.95 9.12 -4.65
CA ASP A 319 -7.78 10.47 -5.22
C ASP A 319 -6.53 11.22 -4.73
N HIS A 320 -5.99 10.81 -3.58
CA HIS A 320 -4.84 11.44 -2.93
C HIS A 320 -3.56 10.59 -2.96
N THR A 321 -3.51 9.56 -3.81
CA THR A 321 -2.39 8.59 -3.86
C THR A 321 -1.61 8.67 -5.17
N ALA A 322 -1.26 9.90 -5.59
CA ALA A 322 -0.61 10.16 -6.88
C ALA A 322 0.75 9.45 -7.10
N GLN A 323 1.40 9.02 -6.01
CA GLN A 323 2.67 8.27 -6.03
C GLN A 323 2.47 6.75 -6.15
N ALA A 324 1.23 6.26 -6.17
CA ALA A 324 0.94 4.84 -6.25
C ALA A 324 1.47 4.23 -7.57
N THR A 325 2.24 3.15 -7.43
CA THR A 325 2.85 2.41 -8.54
C THR A 325 2.25 1.00 -8.69
N SER A 326 1.62 0.46 -7.64
CA SER A 326 1.06 -0.89 -7.62
C SER A 326 -0.29 -0.97 -6.91
N PHE A 327 -1.24 -1.63 -7.58
CA PHE A 327 -2.53 -2.11 -7.05
C PHE A 327 -2.65 -3.63 -7.22
N ARG A 328 -1.52 -4.33 -7.28
CA ARG A 328 -1.43 -5.78 -7.45
C ARG A 328 -2.33 -6.49 -6.43
N PHE A 329 -3.33 -7.24 -6.89
CA PHE A 329 -4.29 -7.99 -6.07
C PHE A 329 -5.07 -7.18 -5.00
N ALA A 330 -5.13 -5.85 -5.11
CA ALA A 330 -5.69 -4.98 -4.07
C ALA A 330 -7.11 -5.35 -3.60
N PHE A 331 -7.96 -5.86 -4.49
CA PHE A 331 -9.34 -6.33 -4.21
C PHE A 331 -9.56 -7.78 -4.64
N ALA A 332 -8.50 -8.59 -4.72
CA ALA A 332 -8.61 -9.96 -5.19
C ALA A 332 -9.41 -10.82 -4.20
N GLY A 333 -10.49 -11.47 -4.64
CA GLY A 333 -11.36 -12.29 -3.78
C GLY A 333 -12.41 -11.49 -3.02
N CYS A 334 -12.64 -10.22 -3.37
CA CYS A 334 -13.79 -9.45 -2.89
C CYS A 334 -15.07 -9.89 -3.63
N GLU A 335 -15.59 -11.06 -3.27
CA GLU A 335 -16.60 -11.78 -4.05
C GLU A 335 -17.96 -11.06 -4.19
N GLN A 336 -18.25 -10.09 -3.31
CA GLN A 336 -19.54 -9.38 -3.24
C GLN A 336 -19.56 -8.02 -3.97
N ILE A 337 -18.44 -7.57 -4.53
CA ILE A 337 -18.38 -6.31 -5.30
C ILE A 337 -19.15 -6.49 -6.61
N LYS A 338 -20.24 -5.74 -6.79
CA LYS A 338 -21.09 -5.80 -7.98
C LYS A 338 -20.71 -4.82 -9.08
N GLN A 339 -20.17 -3.67 -8.69
CA GLN A 339 -19.83 -2.55 -9.56
C GLN A 339 -18.56 -1.87 -9.05
N LEU A 340 -17.79 -1.30 -9.97
CA LEU A 340 -16.62 -0.48 -9.67
C LEU A 340 -16.98 1.01 -9.83
N PRO A 341 -16.45 1.91 -8.99
CA PRO A 341 -16.58 3.35 -9.20
C PRO A 341 -15.95 3.79 -10.51
N ALA A 342 -16.63 4.69 -11.22
CA ALA A 342 -16.03 5.43 -12.33
C ALA A 342 -14.81 6.21 -11.83
N GLY A 343 -13.77 6.29 -12.65
CA GLY A 343 -12.53 7.01 -12.32
C GLY A 343 -11.78 6.52 -11.08
N LEU A 344 -11.95 5.27 -10.63
CA LEU A 344 -11.29 4.75 -9.41
C LEU A 344 -9.77 4.98 -9.38
N PHE A 345 -9.11 4.96 -10.54
CA PHE A 345 -7.66 5.19 -10.69
C PHE A 345 -7.34 6.52 -11.42
N ALA A 346 -8.27 7.48 -11.46
CA ALA A 346 -8.11 8.72 -12.20
C ALA A 346 -6.94 9.59 -11.70
N HIS A 347 -6.59 9.51 -10.41
CA HIS A 347 -5.54 10.31 -9.79
C HIS A 347 -4.27 9.52 -9.45
N THR A 348 -4.08 8.35 -10.07
CA THR A 348 -2.90 7.49 -9.85
C THR A 348 -2.12 7.32 -11.15
N PRO A 349 -1.50 8.39 -11.69
CA PRO A 349 -0.91 8.38 -13.03
C PRO A 349 0.36 7.52 -13.12
N GLN A 350 1.02 7.21 -12.00
CA GLN A 350 2.29 6.47 -11.94
C GLN A 350 2.12 4.95 -11.84
N VAL A 351 0.88 4.44 -11.84
CA VAL A 351 0.62 3.00 -11.68
C VAL A 351 1.21 2.22 -12.84
N ARG A 352 1.94 1.17 -12.50
CA ARG A 352 2.51 0.20 -13.44
C ARG A 352 1.84 -1.16 -13.36
N ASN A 353 1.34 -1.55 -12.18
CA ASN A 353 0.91 -2.91 -11.90
C ASN A 353 -0.54 -2.99 -11.38
N PHE A 354 -1.42 -3.59 -12.20
CA PHE A 354 -2.82 -3.95 -11.91
C PHE A 354 -3.05 -5.46 -11.90
N ARG A 355 -1.98 -6.27 -11.79
CA ARG A 355 -2.06 -7.73 -11.76
C ARG A 355 -3.08 -8.18 -10.73
N GLY A 356 -4.11 -8.90 -11.17
CA GLY A 356 -5.10 -9.50 -10.29
C GLY A 356 -5.91 -8.54 -9.42
N THR A 357 -5.90 -7.23 -9.68
CA THR A 357 -6.53 -6.22 -8.81
C THR A 357 -7.98 -6.57 -8.45
N PHE A 358 -8.77 -7.10 -9.39
CA PHE A 358 -10.15 -7.53 -9.19
C PHE A 358 -10.35 -9.03 -9.38
N LYS A 359 -9.27 -9.84 -9.32
CA LYS A 359 -9.34 -11.29 -9.47
C LYS A 359 -10.39 -11.87 -8.51
N GLY A 360 -11.31 -12.68 -9.00
CA GLY A 360 -12.31 -13.37 -8.18
C GLY A 360 -13.40 -12.46 -7.61
N CYS A 361 -13.61 -11.25 -8.15
CA CYS A 361 -14.81 -10.46 -7.88
C CYS A 361 -16.03 -11.10 -8.57
N LYS A 362 -16.49 -12.24 -8.04
CA LYS A 362 -17.49 -13.12 -8.68
C LYS A 362 -18.83 -12.43 -8.94
N ALA A 363 -19.22 -11.43 -8.14
CA ALA A 363 -20.45 -10.67 -8.33
C ALA A 363 -20.34 -9.49 -9.31
N LEU A 364 -19.14 -9.16 -9.81
CA LEU A 364 -18.90 -8.00 -10.68
C LEU A 364 -19.57 -8.21 -12.04
N GLN A 365 -20.48 -7.32 -12.43
CA GLN A 365 -21.29 -7.47 -13.65
C GLN A 365 -20.80 -6.62 -14.83
N THR A 366 -20.31 -5.41 -14.54
CA THR A 366 -19.87 -4.42 -15.52
C THR A 366 -18.68 -3.64 -14.98
N VAL A 367 -17.84 -3.11 -15.87
CA VAL A 367 -16.75 -2.20 -15.51
C VAL A 367 -16.93 -0.83 -16.16
N PRO A 368 -16.59 0.28 -15.49
CA PRO A 368 -16.61 1.62 -16.09
C PRO A 368 -15.61 1.74 -17.24
N ALA A 369 -15.97 2.51 -18.27
CA ALA A 369 -15.10 2.74 -19.43
C ALA A 369 -13.85 3.56 -19.09
N ASP A 370 -13.93 4.39 -18.04
CA ASP A 370 -12.87 5.29 -17.60
C ASP A 370 -11.99 4.71 -16.48
N LEU A 371 -12.18 3.43 -16.13
CA LEU A 371 -11.49 2.78 -15.01
C LEU A 371 -9.97 2.98 -15.05
N PHE A 372 -9.36 2.90 -16.23
CA PHE A 372 -7.91 3.05 -16.45
C PHE A 372 -7.54 4.28 -17.30
N ALA A 373 -8.42 5.29 -17.42
CA ALA A 373 -8.27 6.39 -18.37
C ALA A 373 -7.00 7.26 -18.17
N ASN A 374 -6.40 7.26 -16.98
CA ASN A 374 -5.18 8.01 -16.66
C ASN A 374 -3.96 7.13 -16.37
N CYS A 375 -4.03 5.83 -16.71
CA CYS A 375 -3.00 4.85 -16.37
C CYS A 375 -2.06 4.57 -17.55
N LYS A 376 -1.39 5.61 -18.07
CA LYS A 376 -0.51 5.52 -19.24
C LYS A 376 0.62 4.50 -19.07
N TYR A 377 1.23 4.49 -17.89
CA TYR A 377 2.39 3.66 -17.54
C TYR A 377 2.03 2.25 -17.06
N ALA A 378 0.75 1.87 -17.08
CA ALA A 378 0.32 0.53 -16.69
C ALA A 378 0.87 -0.51 -17.67
N SER A 379 1.78 -1.35 -17.20
CA SER A 379 2.47 -2.38 -17.98
C SER A 379 1.94 -3.78 -17.70
N TRP A 380 1.48 -4.05 -16.48
CA TRP A 380 1.06 -5.39 -16.05
C TRP A 380 -0.40 -5.41 -15.60
N PHE A 381 -1.25 -6.09 -16.36
CA PHE A 381 -2.62 -6.47 -15.98
C PHE A 381 -2.74 -7.97 -15.72
N GLY A 382 -1.71 -8.72 -16.07
CA GLY A 382 -1.65 -10.17 -15.99
C GLY A 382 -0.45 -10.67 -15.20
N GLN A 383 0.10 -11.79 -15.66
CA GLN A 383 1.26 -12.40 -15.05
C GLN A 383 2.48 -11.47 -15.18
N ASP A 384 3.24 -11.35 -14.09
CA ASP A 384 4.54 -10.70 -14.17
C ASP A 384 5.61 -11.80 -14.32
N ARG A 385 6.56 -11.56 -15.22
CA ARG A 385 7.72 -12.42 -15.48
C ARG A 385 8.69 -12.45 -14.29
N TRP A 386 8.48 -11.62 -13.26
CA TRP A 386 9.42 -11.43 -12.14
C TRP A 386 9.29 -12.43 -10.97
N THR A 387 8.32 -13.35 -10.95
CA THR A 387 8.24 -14.35 -9.87
C THR A 387 8.36 -15.78 -10.39
N ASP A 388 9.60 -16.18 -10.72
CA ASP A 388 10.08 -17.57 -10.62
C ASP A 388 10.22 -18.00 -9.13
N ILE A 389 9.49 -17.36 -8.22
CA ILE A 389 9.30 -17.85 -6.87
C ILE A 389 8.23 -18.94 -6.99
N GLU A 390 8.66 -20.19 -6.85
CA GLU A 390 7.77 -21.33 -6.65
C GLU A 390 6.66 -20.95 -5.65
N GLY A 391 5.40 -20.89 -6.10
CA GLY A 391 4.24 -20.52 -5.28
C GLY A 391 3.66 -19.11 -5.50
N GLY A 392 4.18 -18.30 -6.42
CA GLY A 392 3.64 -16.96 -6.71
C GLY A 392 2.20 -16.98 -7.23
N TYR A 393 1.27 -16.31 -6.53
CA TYR A 393 -0.13 -16.13 -6.94
C TYR A 393 -0.22 -15.55 -8.36
N GLN A 394 -0.50 -16.38 -9.36
CA GLN A 394 -0.77 -15.96 -10.73
C GLN A 394 -2.14 -15.27 -10.81
N GLY A 395 -2.28 -14.28 -11.70
CA GLY A 395 -3.61 -13.93 -12.13
C GLY A 395 -3.81 -12.62 -12.88
N GLY A 396 -4.86 -12.61 -13.68
CA GLY A 396 -5.27 -11.46 -14.47
C GLY A 396 -6.19 -10.51 -13.70
N VAL A 397 -6.18 -9.25 -14.10
CA VAL A 397 -6.90 -8.14 -13.47
C VAL A 397 -8.37 -8.45 -13.17
N PHE A 398 -9.08 -9.16 -14.06
CA PHE A 398 -10.47 -9.60 -13.89
C PHE A 398 -10.64 -11.12 -13.91
N GLU A 399 -9.56 -11.90 -13.72
CA GLU A 399 -9.63 -13.36 -13.70
C GLU A 399 -10.71 -13.84 -12.70
N GLY A 400 -11.58 -14.74 -13.10
CA GLY A 400 -12.61 -15.34 -12.26
C GLY A 400 -13.76 -14.38 -11.91
N CYS A 401 -13.87 -13.22 -12.57
CA CYS A 401 -15.07 -12.38 -12.51
C CYS A 401 -16.19 -13.04 -13.32
N SER A 402 -16.74 -14.15 -12.80
CA SER A 402 -17.65 -15.03 -13.53
C SER A 402 -19.00 -14.40 -13.89
N SER A 403 -19.40 -13.31 -13.21
CA SER A 403 -20.62 -12.55 -13.55
C SER A 403 -20.40 -11.40 -14.54
N LEU A 404 -19.16 -11.13 -14.98
CA LEU A 404 -18.84 -10.00 -15.85
C LEU A 404 -19.43 -10.22 -17.26
N GLN A 405 -20.35 -9.35 -17.69
CA GLN A 405 -21.18 -9.59 -18.89
C GLN A 405 -20.67 -8.89 -20.14
N THR A 406 -20.13 -7.67 -19.97
CA THR A 406 -19.75 -6.77 -21.07
C THR A 406 -18.46 -6.03 -20.73
N LEU A 407 -17.70 -5.69 -21.76
CA LEU A 407 -16.52 -4.83 -21.65
C LEU A 407 -16.76 -3.52 -22.42
N PRO A 408 -16.36 -2.36 -21.86
CA PRO A 408 -16.29 -1.11 -22.61
C PRO A 408 -15.19 -1.18 -23.68
N GLU A 409 -15.45 -0.64 -24.88
CA GLU A 409 -14.47 -0.64 -25.98
C GLU A 409 -13.18 0.11 -25.62
N ASN A 410 -13.27 1.21 -24.86
CA ASN A 410 -12.11 2.04 -24.51
C ASN A 410 -11.45 1.69 -23.17
N LEU A 411 -11.76 0.52 -22.58
CA LEU A 411 -11.31 0.16 -21.22
C LEU A 411 -9.79 0.30 -21.02
N PHE A 412 -8.99 -0.07 -22.03
CA PHE A 412 -7.52 0.01 -21.97
C PHE A 412 -6.92 1.06 -22.90
N ALA A 413 -7.73 1.99 -23.44
CA ALA A 413 -7.28 2.91 -24.49
C ALA A 413 -6.12 3.81 -24.05
N ALA A 414 -6.07 4.20 -22.77
CA ALA A 414 -5.00 5.02 -22.21
C ALA A 414 -3.74 4.23 -21.84
N CYS A 415 -3.83 2.91 -21.69
CA CYS A 415 -2.75 2.04 -21.19
C CYS A 415 -1.74 1.69 -22.29
N THR A 416 -1.15 2.69 -22.93
CA THR A 416 -0.25 2.53 -24.09
C THR A 416 1.04 1.77 -23.76
N SER A 417 1.42 1.72 -22.48
CA SER A 417 2.58 0.95 -22.00
C SER A 417 2.25 -0.49 -21.60
N ALA A 418 1.03 -0.98 -21.84
CA ALA A 418 0.64 -2.34 -21.49
C ALA A 418 1.49 -3.38 -22.25
N GLU A 419 2.17 -4.25 -21.51
CA GLU A 419 3.04 -5.31 -22.03
C GLU A 419 2.47 -6.70 -21.75
N ASP A 420 1.80 -6.89 -20.61
CA ASP A 420 1.22 -8.17 -20.19
C ASP A 420 -0.26 -8.02 -19.79
N MET A 421 -1.11 -8.77 -20.48
CA MET A 421 -2.53 -8.96 -20.17
C MET A 421 -2.88 -10.45 -20.02
N SER A 422 -1.91 -11.27 -19.63
CA SER A 422 -2.10 -12.69 -19.40
C SER A 422 -3.20 -12.93 -18.35
N TYR A 423 -4.12 -13.82 -18.65
CA TYR A 423 -5.26 -14.19 -17.81
C TYR A 423 -6.25 -13.06 -17.49
N ALA A 424 -6.15 -11.89 -18.14
CA ALA A 424 -6.88 -10.69 -17.74
C ALA A 424 -8.39 -10.91 -17.56
N PHE A 425 -8.99 -11.80 -18.37
CA PHE A 425 -10.40 -12.17 -18.32
C PHE A 425 -10.62 -13.69 -18.17
N LYS A 426 -9.61 -14.46 -17.76
CA LYS A 426 -9.73 -15.92 -17.59
C LYS A 426 -10.91 -16.25 -16.69
N GLY A 427 -11.80 -17.14 -17.11
CA GLY A 427 -12.95 -17.59 -16.33
C GLY A 427 -14.09 -16.57 -16.20
N CYS A 428 -14.12 -15.51 -17.01
CA CYS A 428 -15.28 -14.63 -17.15
C CYS A 428 -16.42 -15.32 -17.91
N THR A 429 -17.04 -16.33 -17.29
CA THR A 429 -18.00 -17.23 -17.94
C THR A 429 -19.30 -16.56 -18.39
N ALA A 430 -19.68 -15.41 -17.85
CA ALA A 430 -20.83 -14.62 -18.31
C ALA A 430 -20.52 -13.65 -19.46
N LEU A 431 -19.24 -13.47 -19.84
CA LEU A 431 -18.84 -12.52 -20.88
C LEU A 431 -19.30 -13.02 -22.25
N LYS A 432 -20.13 -12.23 -22.95
CA LYS A 432 -20.76 -12.65 -24.22
C LYS A 432 -20.03 -12.16 -25.47
N VAL A 433 -19.52 -10.93 -25.42
CA VAL A 433 -18.95 -10.21 -26.57
C VAL A 433 -17.67 -9.50 -26.15
N ILE A 434 -16.66 -9.58 -27.01
CA ILE A 434 -15.43 -8.80 -26.91
C ILE A 434 -15.57 -7.60 -27.85
N PRO A 435 -15.41 -6.35 -27.40
CA PRO A 435 -15.35 -5.20 -28.29
C PRO A 435 -14.14 -5.31 -29.23
N ALA A 436 -14.36 -5.13 -30.53
CA ALA A 436 -13.31 -5.30 -31.55
C ALA A 436 -12.09 -4.38 -31.32
N GLY A 437 -12.33 -3.17 -30.79
CA GLY A 437 -11.29 -2.17 -30.55
C GLY A 437 -10.60 -2.23 -29.19
N ILE A 438 -10.91 -3.20 -28.32
CA ILE A 438 -10.49 -3.16 -26.90
C ILE A 438 -8.96 -3.10 -26.69
N PHE A 439 -8.16 -3.65 -27.63
CA PHE A 439 -6.69 -3.65 -27.57
C PHE A 439 -5.99 -2.76 -28.61
N ARG A 440 -6.74 -1.94 -29.35
CA ARG A 440 -6.22 -1.19 -30.52
C ARG A 440 -5.10 -0.18 -30.21
N HIS A 441 -4.99 0.24 -28.95
CA HIS A 441 -3.99 1.22 -28.50
C HIS A 441 -2.83 0.58 -27.73
N ASN A 442 -2.87 -0.72 -27.46
CA ASN A 442 -1.88 -1.43 -26.64
C ASN A 442 -0.81 -2.10 -27.52
N ASN A 443 -0.14 -1.31 -28.35
CA ASN A 443 0.80 -1.80 -29.37
C ASN A 443 2.03 -2.51 -28.78
N ASN A 444 2.35 -2.25 -27.51
CA ASN A 444 3.45 -2.86 -26.78
C ASN A 444 3.11 -4.23 -26.16
N LEU A 445 1.87 -4.73 -26.33
CA LEU A 445 1.49 -6.03 -25.78
C LEU A 445 2.39 -7.14 -26.34
N ALA A 446 3.07 -7.81 -25.41
CA ALA A 446 3.92 -8.95 -25.68
C ALA A 446 3.27 -10.27 -25.25
N ARG A 447 2.38 -10.24 -24.24
CA ARG A 447 1.82 -11.46 -23.60
C ARG A 447 0.32 -11.33 -23.35
N ILE A 448 -0.41 -12.34 -23.82
CA ILE A 448 -1.86 -12.51 -23.63
C ILE A 448 -2.19 -13.97 -23.25
N GLN A 449 -1.28 -14.64 -22.55
CA GLN A 449 -1.45 -16.04 -22.18
C GLN A 449 -2.76 -16.23 -21.42
N GLY A 450 -3.62 -17.15 -21.86
CA GLY A 450 -4.88 -17.44 -21.17
C GLY A 450 -5.84 -16.25 -21.03
N ILE A 451 -5.68 -15.17 -21.82
CA ILE A 451 -6.40 -13.90 -21.61
C ILE A 451 -7.93 -14.08 -21.49
N PHE A 452 -8.53 -14.98 -22.27
CA PHE A 452 -9.95 -15.35 -22.23
C PHE A 452 -10.16 -16.84 -21.91
N GLU A 453 -9.17 -17.54 -21.35
CA GLU A 453 -9.27 -18.97 -21.02
C GLU A 453 -10.55 -19.26 -20.21
N GLY A 454 -11.34 -20.24 -20.62
CA GLY A 454 -12.57 -20.65 -19.93
C GLY A 454 -13.72 -19.64 -20.01
N CYS A 455 -13.68 -18.65 -20.91
CA CYS A 455 -14.81 -17.74 -21.15
C CYS A 455 -15.92 -18.43 -21.94
N THR A 456 -16.65 -19.33 -21.28
CA THR A 456 -17.66 -20.19 -21.92
C THR A 456 -18.91 -19.43 -22.40
N GLY A 457 -19.12 -18.18 -21.99
CA GLY A 457 -20.21 -17.33 -22.46
C GLY A 457 -19.98 -16.70 -23.83
N LEU A 458 -18.74 -16.68 -24.33
CA LEU A 458 -18.39 -16.04 -25.59
C LEU A 458 -19.00 -16.80 -26.78
N GLN A 459 -19.61 -16.06 -27.70
CA GLN A 459 -20.26 -16.62 -28.89
C GLN A 459 -19.45 -16.43 -30.19
N SER A 460 -18.62 -15.38 -30.24
CA SER A 460 -17.79 -15.03 -31.39
C SER A 460 -16.58 -14.23 -30.93
N ILE A 461 -15.50 -14.26 -31.72
CA ILE A 461 -14.30 -13.45 -31.50
C ILE A 461 -14.17 -12.46 -32.67
N PRO A 462 -14.03 -11.14 -32.44
CA PRO A 462 -13.80 -10.19 -33.53
C PRO A 462 -12.53 -10.56 -34.30
N HIS A 463 -12.64 -10.66 -35.63
CA HIS A 463 -11.49 -11.11 -36.44
C HIS A 463 -10.27 -10.19 -36.27
N ALA A 464 -10.49 -8.86 -36.26
CA ALA A 464 -9.46 -7.81 -36.15
C ALA A 464 -8.97 -7.53 -34.72
N LEU A 465 -9.35 -8.35 -33.72
CA LEU A 465 -9.11 -8.09 -32.29
C LEU A 465 -7.65 -7.75 -31.94
N PHE A 466 -6.69 -8.32 -32.68
CA PHE A 466 -5.26 -8.16 -32.43
C PHE A 466 -4.47 -7.54 -33.60
N ASP A 467 -5.11 -6.79 -34.50
CA ASP A 467 -4.46 -6.20 -35.69
C ASP A 467 -3.31 -5.24 -35.35
N HIS A 468 -3.42 -4.54 -34.22
CA HIS A 468 -2.44 -3.56 -33.75
C HIS A 468 -1.38 -4.17 -32.81
N ASN A 469 -1.60 -5.39 -32.33
CA ASN A 469 -0.72 -6.08 -31.37
C ASN A 469 0.24 -7.02 -32.11
N ARG A 470 1.07 -6.45 -32.99
CA ARG A 470 2.02 -7.21 -33.83
C ARG A 470 3.26 -7.70 -33.07
N GLY A 471 3.49 -7.16 -31.87
CA GLY A 471 4.58 -7.51 -30.95
C GLY A 471 4.32 -8.73 -30.05
N LEU A 472 3.19 -9.41 -30.19
CA LEU A 472 2.85 -10.57 -29.35
C LEU A 472 3.88 -11.69 -29.50
N THR A 473 4.34 -12.23 -28.37
CA THR A 473 5.28 -13.35 -28.28
C THR A 473 4.70 -14.54 -27.51
N ASN A 474 3.72 -14.31 -26.63
CA ASN A 474 3.02 -15.36 -25.89
C ASN A 474 1.51 -15.22 -26.08
N VAL A 475 0.92 -16.21 -26.77
CA VAL A 475 -0.52 -16.36 -27.01
C VAL A 475 -1.03 -17.72 -26.53
N GLN A 476 -0.24 -18.42 -25.71
CA GLN A 476 -0.58 -19.74 -25.19
C GLN A 476 -1.94 -19.69 -24.49
N SER A 477 -2.81 -20.66 -24.78
CA SER A 477 -4.13 -20.79 -24.15
C SER A 477 -5.05 -19.57 -24.26
N ALA A 478 -4.79 -18.59 -25.14
CA ALA A 478 -5.47 -17.28 -25.15
C ALA A 478 -7.01 -17.38 -25.11
N PHE A 479 -7.58 -18.38 -25.78
CA PHE A 479 -9.02 -18.69 -25.82
C PHE A 479 -9.30 -20.14 -25.43
N GLU A 480 -8.38 -20.82 -24.75
CA GLU A 480 -8.58 -22.22 -24.33
C GLU A 480 -9.91 -22.39 -23.59
N GLU A 481 -10.66 -23.45 -23.91
CA GLU A 481 -11.97 -23.79 -23.34
C GLU A 481 -13.08 -22.73 -23.52
N CYS A 482 -12.98 -21.83 -24.52
CA CYS A 482 -14.09 -20.98 -24.96
C CYS A 482 -15.11 -21.77 -25.80
N ARG A 483 -15.76 -22.77 -25.19
CA ARG A 483 -16.51 -23.85 -25.90
C ARG A 483 -17.65 -23.40 -26.81
N ASN A 484 -18.19 -22.20 -26.62
CA ASN A 484 -19.36 -21.71 -27.37
C ASN A 484 -18.99 -20.74 -28.52
N VAL A 485 -17.70 -20.46 -28.74
CA VAL A 485 -17.30 -19.57 -29.84
C VAL A 485 -17.50 -20.25 -31.19
N THR A 486 -18.11 -19.53 -32.12
CA THR A 486 -18.37 -19.95 -33.50
C THR A 486 -17.70 -18.99 -34.48
N GLY A 487 -17.67 -19.35 -35.76
CA GLY A 487 -17.03 -18.56 -36.81
C GLY A 487 -15.54 -18.87 -36.95
N GLU A 488 -14.83 -17.97 -37.59
CA GLU A 488 -13.40 -18.09 -37.88
C GLU A 488 -12.58 -17.47 -36.73
N SER A 489 -11.46 -18.09 -36.36
CA SER A 489 -10.55 -17.54 -35.34
C SER A 489 -9.99 -16.16 -35.74
N PRO A 490 -9.57 -15.30 -34.78
CA PRO A 490 -9.06 -13.97 -35.10
C PRO A 490 -7.80 -13.99 -35.97
N TYR A 491 -7.77 -13.11 -36.97
CA TYR A 491 -6.71 -12.98 -37.96
C TYR A 491 -6.46 -11.52 -38.34
N THR A 492 -5.23 -11.26 -38.78
CA THR A 492 -4.86 -9.99 -39.40
C THR A 492 -4.63 -10.21 -40.89
N THR A 493 -5.21 -9.34 -41.73
CA THR A 493 -4.93 -9.38 -43.17
C THR A 493 -3.58 -8.72 -43.44
N ILE A 494 -2.66 -9.47 -44.02
CA ILE A 494 -1.32 -9.03 -44.42
C ILE A 494 -1.13 -9.24 -45.92
N GLU A 495 -0.12 -8.61 -46.51
CA GLU A 495 0.27 -8.89 -47.90
C GLU A 495 1.47 -9.82 -47.97
N VAL A 496 1.34 -10.91 -48.72
CA VAL A 496 2.44 -11.85 -49.01
C VAL A 496 2.51 -12.03 -50.53
N ASN A 497 3.64 -11.64 -51.13
CA ASN A 497 3.85 -11.66 -52.58
C ASN A 497 2.73 -10.94 -53.38
N GLY A 498 2.29 -9.79 -52.88
CA GLY A 498 1.24 -8.96 -53.51
C GLY A 498 -0.17 -9.55 -53.45
N LYS A 499 -0.41 -10.53 -52.57
CA LYS A 499 -1.74 -11.11 -52.33
C LYS A 499 -2.13 -10.99 -50.85
N PRO A 500 -3.41 -10.71 -50.55
CA PRO A 500 -3.88 -10.69 -49.18
C PRO A 500 -3.89 -12.10 -48.59
N VAL A 501 -3.36 -12.23 -47.39
CA VAL A 501 -3.31 -13.47 -46.61
C VAL A 501 -3.86 -13.19 -45.21
N LYS A 502 -4.69 -14.11 -44.68
CA LYS A 502 -5.15 -14.07 -43.30
C LYS A 502 -4.11 -14.73 -42.39
N ALA A 503 -3.40 -13.93 -41.61
CA ALA A 503 -2.51 -14.44 -40.57
C ALA A 503 -3.29 -14.62 -39.27
N HIS A 504 -3.79 -15.83 -39.02
CA HIS A 504 -4.47 -16.19 -37.77
C HIS A 504 -3.53 -16.09 -36.57
N LEU A 505 -4.08 -15.79 -35.39
CA LEU A 505 -3.30 -15.55 -34.17
C LEU A 505 -2.28 -16.67 -33.86
N TYR A 506 -2.69 -17.94 -34.02
CA TYR A 506 -1.83 -19.12 -33.77
C TYR A 506 -0.77 -19.36 -34.85
N GLU A 507 -0.89 -18.70 -36.01
CA GLU A 507 -0.01 -18.84 -37.18
C GLU A 507 0.93 -17.67 -37.42
N ARG A 508 0.82 -16.58 -36.65
CA ARG A 508 1.66 -15.38 -36.84
C ARG A 508 3.18 -15.65 -36.87
N ARG A 509 3.63 -16.74 -36.23
CA ARG A 509 5.04 -17.22 -36.31
C ARG A 509 5.54 -17.52 -37.73
N LEU A 510 4.63 -17.77 -38.68
CA LEU A 510 4.94 -18.07 -40.08
C LEU A 510 5.21 -16.80 -40.91
N TYR A 511 4.94 -15.60 -40.36
CA TYR A 511 5.06 -14.32 -41.06
C TYR A 511 6.00 -13.36 -40.30
N PRO A 512 7.31 -13.68 -40.17
CA PRO A 512 8.26 -12.93 -39.36
C PRO A 512 8.58 -11.51 -39.87
N SER A 513 8.17 -11.17 -41.10
CA SER A 513 8.26 -9.79 -41.63
C SER A 513 7.15 -8.88 -41.06
N GLU A 514 6.04 -9.46 -40.61
CA GLU A 514 4.83 -8.75 -40.19
C GLU A 514 4.62 -8.77 -38.68
N PHE A 515 5.10 -9.83 -38.01
CA PHE A 515 4.90 -10.07 -36.58
C PHE A 515 6.19 -10.48 -35.88
N THR A 516 6.27 -10.19 -34.59
CA THR A 516 7.31 -10.76 -33.74
C THR A 516 7.11 -12.28 -33.63
N LYS A 517 8.21 -13.04 -33.60
CA LYS A 517 8.15 -14.51 -33.52
C LYS A 517 7.48 -14.95 -32.21
N LEU A 518 6.41 -15.74 -32.33
CA LEU A 518 5.78 -16.39 -31.18
C LEU A 518 6.74 -17.38 -30.52
N GLN A 519 6.89 -17.24 -29.20
CA GLN A 519 7.65 -18.14 -28.32
C GLN A 519 6.73 -19.20 -27.71
N TYR A 520 5.52 -18.79 -27.30
CA TYR A 520 4.53 -19.64 -26.64
C TYR A 520 3.18 -19.49 -27.32
N TYR A 521 2.63 -20.57 -27.85
CA TYR A 521 1.40 -20.56 -28.66
C TYR A 521 0.59 -21.85 -28.55
N ALA A 522 1.00 -22.77 -27.67
CA ALA A 522 0.30 -24.02 -27.42
C ALA A 522 -1.14 -23.75 -26.95
N SER A 523 -2.05 -24.66 -27.26
CA SER A 523 -3.45 -24.64 -26.79
C SER A 523 -4.23 -23.34 -27.03
N CYS A 524 -3.79 -22.44 -27.93
CA CYS A 524 -4.37 -21.11 -28.12
C CYS A 524 -5.91 -21.10 -28.22
N PHE A 525 -6.48 -22.10 -28.90
CA PHE A 525 -7.93 -22.31 -29.02
C PHE A 525 -8.36 -23.72 -28.57
N PHE A 526 -7.59 -24.40 -27.72
CA PHE A 526 -7.91 -25.76 -27.30
C PHE A 526 -9.33 -25.83 -26.73
N GLY A 527 -10.13 -26.82 -27.12
CA GLY A 527 -11.52 -26.95 -26.67
C GLY A 527 -12.54 -26.06 -27.41
N CYS A 528 -12.12 -25.14 -28.29
CA CYS A 528 -13.01 -24.30 -29.12
C CYS A 528 -13.53 -25.01 -30.38
N LYS A 529 -14.12 -26.21 -30.21
CA LYS A 529 -14.45 -27.14 -31.31
C LYS A 529 -15.44 -26.61 -32.35
N ASN A 530 -16.13 -25.50 -32.07
CA ASN A 530 -17.13 -24.88 -32.94
C ASN A 530 -16.55 -23.82 -33.90
N LEU A 531 -15.24 -23.55 -33.84
CA LEU A 531 -14.55 -22.69 -34.82
C LEU A 531 -14.47 -23.39 -36.18
N THR A 532 -14.68 -22.63 -37.26
CA THR A 532 -14.68 -23.17 -38.64
C THR A 532 -13.31 -23.66 -39.08
N ASP A 533 -12.24 -23.11 -38.50
CA ASP A 533 -10.84 -23.42 -38.76
C ASP A 533 -10.22 -24.34 -37.69
N TYR A 534 -11.00 -24.82 -36.70
CA TYR A 534 -10.48 -25.64 -35.59
C TYR A 534 -9.68 -26.87 -36.06
N ASN A 535 -10.17 -27.57 -37.09
CA ASN A 535 -9.51 -28.77 -37.63
C ASN A 535 -8.21 -28.47 -38.39
N GLN A 536 -7.93 -27.21 -38.71
CA GLN A 536 -6.70 -26.77 -39.37
C GLN A 536 -5.60 -26.43 -38.35
N MET A 537 -5.97 -26.27 -37.07
CA MET A 537 -5.05 -25.95 -36.00
C MET A 537 -4.19 -27.18 -35.67
N VAL A 538 -2.87 -27.02 -35.74
CA VAL A 538 -1.91 -28.07 -35.37
C VAL A 538 -1.71 -28.03 -33.85
N TRP A 539 -2.09 -29.10 -33.17
CA TRP A 539 -1.87 -29.28 -31.74
C TRP A 539 -0.50 -29.92 -31.52
N ASP A 540 0.45 -29.17 -30.96
CA ASP A 540 1.72 -29.75 -30.53
C ASP A 540 1.52 -30.44 -29.18
N ASP A 541 1.17 -31.73 -29.23
CA ASP A 541 0.98 -32.59 -28.05
C ASP A 541 2.22 -32.67 -27.14
N LYS A 542 3.40 -32.19 -27.58
CA LYS A 542 4.65 -32.20 -26.78
C LYS A 542 4.82 -30.98 -25.87
N THR A 543 3.90 -30.01 -25.92
CA THR A 543 3.98 -28.75 -25.14
C THR A 543 2.83 -28.57 -24.14
N ARG A 544 2.11 -29.66 -23.83
CA ARG A 544 1.08 -29.71 -22.78
C ARG A 544 1.65 -29.64 -21.38
#